data_AF-A0A1H3I5L7-F1
#
_entry.id   AF-A0A1H3I5L7-F1
#
_cell.length_a   1.000
_cell.length_b   1.000
_cell.length_c   1.000
_cell.angle_alpha   90.00
_cell.angle_beta   90.00
_cell.angle_gamma   90.00
#
_symmetry.space_group_name_H-M   'P 1'
#
loop_
_entity.id
_entity.type
_entity.pdbx_description
1 polymer ?
#
loop_
_entity_poly.entity_id
_entity_poly.type
_entity_poly.pdbx_seq_one_letter_code
_entity_poly.pdbx_strand_id
1 'polypeptide(L)'
;MSAVMFDSERNKKIYQAEILPSKHLEGLKSHDVPTAIILAGQPGAGKGGVARLSLNDLGKDALIIDLDELRDHFPGVNKLRRDHPYTWADATHRDAQEWTTQLRNDAIAGRKNVIIDATLGNGNRAVELIDNLKQSGYRVEVRAVAAHKLESELGVDQRFSSSLDKNGFGRYVPQDVRDAVYAKLPANLDQVHAQAKVPVCVYSRDAELVYDSRHGGRTPGEALAAAREARLADPRIAEGQHKGWHDSAAWHGALPKQLQEPAHPAHSSAAALLTQRAALKIEAGVANNADFAAANLARLHAPAQARPEPLPMPAAGAPAHSPPAAASSTQSPPAAGAAHSPPAAASSTQPPPTAAGAAHSPPATASSTPSPPPAAAANTPAPTAHTPPASAAAHSSPAAASSSGPPAPQAAGRPEPILPTHPQYPVYQALRGQLPDRIGNDKVLELAVRASTTGGIRDPGDIDKVMVSNGNIFVSGRTPGQLATVGETTPSPAPDVLLQQSAAFHEGQQNPQAQGPSQHPPTAAKL
;
A
#
# COMPACT_ATOMS: atom_id res chain seq x y z
N MET A 1 -19.93 13.67 23.35
CA MET A 1 -18.49 13.76 23.04
C MET A 1 -18.16 15.21 22.79
N SER A 2 -17.27 15.83 23.56
CA SER A 2 -16.72 17.12 23.17
C SER A 2 -15.78 16.84 22.00
N ALA A 3 -16.23 17.08 20.77
CA ALA A 3 -15.34 17.13 19.63
C ALA A 3 -14.20 18.08 20.01
N VAL A 4 -12.95 17.63 19.89
CA VAL A 4 -11.83 18.58 19.97
C VAL A 4 -12.10 19.57 18.85
N MET A 5 -12.56 20.78 19.21
CA MET A 5 -12.86 21.79 18.22
C MET A 5 -11.59 22.07 17.44
N PHE A 6 -11.76 22.25 16.13
CA PHE A 6 -10.65 22.62 15.27
C PHE A 6 -10.09 23.96 15.73
N ASP A 7 -8.80 23.98 15.99
CA ASP A 7 -8.04 25.15 16.38
C ASP A 7 -6.97 25.39 15.32
N SER A 8 -7.16 26.45 14.54
CA SER A 8 -6.29 26.80 13.42
C SER A 8 -4.85 27.10 13.86
N GLU A 9 -4.67 27.73 15.03
CA GLU A 9 -3.34 28.10 15.52
C GLU A 9 -2.60 26.87 16.01
N ARG A 10 -3.28 25.97 16.75
CA ARG A 10 -2.71 24.68 17.14
C ARG A 10 -2.34 23.85 15.91
N ASN A 11 -3.25 23.76 14.94
CA ASN A 11 -3.04 23.00 13.72
C ASN A 11 -1.80 23.49 12.95
N LYS A 12 -1.68 24.81 12.76
CA LYS A 12 -0.52 25.43 12.09
C LYS A 12 0.79 25.21 12.86
N LYS A 13 0.77 25.30 14.19
CA LYS A 13 1.97 25.05 15.02
C LYS A 13 2.47 23.62 14.87
N ILE A 14 1.59 22.63 14.96
CA ILE A 14 1.93 21.21 14.77
C ILE A 14 2.46 20.97 13.36
N TYR A 15 1.83 21.61 12.36
CA TYR A 15 2.28 21.52 10.98
C TYR A 15 3.75 21.95 10.82
N GLN A 16 4.07 23.14 11.32
CA GLN A 16 5.42 23.73 11.21
C GLN A 16 6.45 23.00 12.05
N ALA A 17 6.09 22.58 13.27
CA ALA A 17 7.04 22.00 14.23
C ALA A 17 7.28 20.50 14.04
N GLU A 18 6.31 19.75 13.52
CA GLU A 18 6.37 18.29 13.47
C GLU A 18 6.19 17.73 12.07
N ILE A 19 5.12 18.11 11.38
CA ILE A 19 4.74 17.47 10.11
C ILE A 19 5.71 17.84 9.00
N LEU A 20 5.88 19.13 8.72
CA LEU A 20 6.75 19.60 7.64
C LEU A 20 8.19 19.06 7.79
N PRO A 21 8.84 19.12 8.97
CA PRO A 21 10.15 18.50 9.18
C PRO A 21 10.17 16.99 8.94
N SER A 22 9.16 16.25 9.42
CA SER A 22 9.10 14.78 9.28
C SER A 22 9.00 14.29 7.84
N LYS A 23 8.51 15.15 6.93
CA LYS A 23 8.37 14.83 5.50
C LYS A 23 9.63 15.09 4.68
N HIS A 24 10.68 15.66 5.28
CA HIS A 24 11.97 15.90 4.65
C HIS A 24 11.87 16.61 3.28
N LEU A 25 10.94 17.56 3.15
CA LEU A 25 10.60 18.21 1.88
C LEU A 25 11.80 18.92 1.24
N GLU A 26 12.69 19.49 2.06
CA GLU A 26 13.90 20.18 1.64
C GLU A 26 14.92 19.26 0.96
N GLY A 27 14.89 17.96 1.28
CA GLY A 27 15.77 16.96 0.68
C GLY A 27 15.36 16.53 -0.73
N LEU A 28 14.14 16.86 -1.17
CA LEU A 28 13.65 16.57 -2.52
C LEU A 28 14.12 17.63 -3.52
N LYS A 29 14.31 17.25 -4.78
CA LYS A 29 14.75 18.19 -5.81
C LYS A 29 13.58 19.08 -6.26
N SER A 30 13.92 20.32 -6.63
CA SER A 30 13.00 21.19 -7.36
C SER A 30 13.05 20.85 -8.85
N HIS A 31 11.91 20.90 -9.53
CA HIS A 31 11.79 20.57 -10.95
C HIS A 31 11.22 21.74 -11.76
N ASP A 32 11.74 21.95 -12.97
CA ASP A 32 11.22 22.97 -13.89
C ASP A 32 9.79 22.64 -14.35
N VAL A 33 9.46 21.36 -14.46
CA VAL A 33 8.09 20.87 -14.73
C VAL A 33 7.82 19.68 -13.80
N PRO A 34 7.36 19.94 -12.56
CA PRO A 34 7.14 18.87 -11.60
C PRO A 34 5.99 17.95 -12.02
N THR A 35 6.03 16.69 -11.59
CA THR A 35 5.01 15.68 -11.88
C THR A 35 4.17 15.41 -10.64
N ALA A 36 2.84 15.40 -10.81
CA ALA A 36 1.88 14.99 -9.80
C ALA A 36 1.18 13.70 -10.23
N ILE A 37 1.32 12.65 -9.42
CA ILE A 37 0.63 11.39 -9.62
C ILE A 37 -0.49 11.28 -8.59
N ILE A 38 -1.73 11.23 -9.05
CA ILE A 38 -2.90 11.05 -8.18
C ILE A 38 -3.27 9.58 -8.19
N LEU A 39 -3.15 8.93 -7.03
CA LEU A 39 -3.59 7.55 -6.86
C LEU A 39 -5.11 7.53 -6.70
N ALA A 40 -5.75 6.50 -7.27
CA ALA A 40 -7.19 6.30 -7.18
C ALA A 40 -7.52 4.84 -6.85
N GLY A 41 -8.54 4.63 -6.03
CA GLY A 41 -8.90 3.28 -5.58
C GLY A 41 -9.58 3.30 -4.22
N GLN A 42 -10.56 2.43 -4.05
CA GLN A 42 -11.24 2.25 -2.78
C GLN A 42 -10.26 1.84 -1.66
N PRO A 43 -10.59 2.08 -0.38
CA PRO A 43 -9.82 1.55 0.73
C PRO A 43 -9.56 0.04 0.58
N GLY A 44 -8.34 -0.40 0.90
CA GLY A 44 -7.92 -1.79 0.75
C GLY A 44 -7.67 -2.26 -0.69
N ALA A 45 -7.80 -1.42 -1.72
CA ALA A 45 -7.54 -1.81 -3.12
C ALA A 45 -6.09 -2.19 -3.41
N GLY A 46 -5.13 -1.78 -2.56
CA GLY A 46 -3.70 -2.07 -2.77
C GLY A 46 -2.87 -0.91 -3.32
N LYS A 47 -3.37 0.34 -3.22
CA LYS A 47 -2.70 1.56 -3.71
C LYS A 47 -1.22 1.70 -3.34
N GLY A 48 -0.80 1.19 -2.18
CA GLY A 48 0.60 1.24 -1.75
C GLY A 48 1.60 0.58 -2.71
N GLY A 49 1.19 -0.46 -3.45
CA GLY A 49 2.03 -1.05 -4.51
C GLY A 49 2.27 -0.07 -5.66
N VAL A 50 1.19 0.55 -6.14
CA VAL A 50 1.24 1.57 -7.19
C VAL A 50 1.91 2.86 -6.71
N ALA A 51 1.78 3.23 -5.43
CA ALA A 51 2.51 4.34 -4.84
C ALA A 51 4.03 4.10 -4.92
N ARG A 52 4.48 2.90 -4.55
CA ARG A 52 5.89 2.50 -4.63
C ARG A 52 6.41 2.46 -6.06
N LEU A 53 5.61 1.92 -6.99
CA LEU A 53 5.92 1.96 -8.42
C LEU A 53 6.09 3.40 -8.89
N SER A 54 5.14 4.28 -8.56
CA SER A 54 5.14 5.69 -8.92
C SER A 54 6.34 6.45 -8.35
N LEU A 55 6.73 6.12 -7.12
CA LEU A 55 7.93 6.69 -6.51
C LEU A 55 9.20 6.25 -7.26
N ASN A 56 9.26 4.98 -7.69
CA ASN A 56 10.38 4.50 -8.49
C ASN A 56 10.43 5.15 -9.89
N ASP A 57 9.29 5.35 -10.54
CA ASP A 57 9.20 6.04 -11.84
C ASP A 57 9.72 7.48 -11.76
N LEU A 58 9.58 8.11 -10.59
CA LEU A 58 10.09 9.45 -10.28
C LEU A 58 11.50 9.42 -9.67
N GLY A 59 12.24 8.32 -9.81
CA GLY A 59 13.63 8.21 -9.34
C GLY A 59 13.78 8.27 -7.82
N LYS A 60 12.74 7.93 -7.07
CA LYS A 60 12.62 8.09 -5.61
C LYS A 60 12.72 9.54 -5.13
N ASP A 61 12.38 10.48 -5.99
CA ASP A 61 12.40 11.92 -5.72
C ASP A 61 11.00 12.52 -5.86
N ALA A 62 10.12 12.13 -4.91
CA ALA A 62 8.76 12.64 -4.82
C ALA A 62 8.24 12.58 -3.38
N LEU A 63 7.39 13.53 -3.02
CA LEU A 63 6.68 13.54 -1.76
C LEU A 63 5.41 12.68 -1.88
N ILE A 64 5.28 11.65 -1.05
CA ILE A 64 4.00 10.95 -0.88
C ILE A 64 3.15 11.71 0.13
N ILE A 65 1.96 12.11 -0.30
CA ILE A 65 0.96 12.80 0.52
C ILE A 65 -0.16 11.81 0.83
N ASP A 66 -0.10 11.22 2.02
CA ASP A 66 -1.15 10.37 2.60
C ASP A 66 -1.74 11.06 3.84
N LEU A 67 -3.05 11.32 3.81
CA LEU A 67 -3.77 11.93 4.93
C LEU A 67 -3.70 11.08 6.19
N ASP A 68 -3.68 9.75 6.07
CA ASP A 68 -3.73 8.86 7.23
C ASP A 68 -2.44 8.87 8.03
N GLU A 69 -1.29 9.05 7.38
CA GLU A 69 0.01 9.22 8.05
C GLU A 69 0.04 10.47 8.93
N LEU A 70 -0.70 11.51 8.57
CA LEU A 70 -0.69 12.77 9.32
C LEU A 70 -1.50 12.69 10.62
N ARG A 71 -2.34 11.67 10.78
CA ARG A 71 -3.22 11.53 11.96
C ARG A 71 -2.46 11.22 13.25
N ASP A 72 -1.24 10.68 13.15
CA ASP A 72 -0.39 10.40 14.30
C ASP A 72 0.05 11.68 15.04
N HIS A 73 0.07 12.82 14.35
CA HIS A 73 0.37 14.13 14.94
C HIS A 73 -0.83 14.75 15.68
N PHE A 74 -2.01 14.12 15.67
CA PHE A 74 -3.16 14.66 16.34
C PHE A 74 -3.02 14.62 17.88
N PRO A 75 -3.16 15.76 18.59
CA PRO A 75 -3.02 15.80 20.04
C PRO A 75 -3.98 14.85 20.74
N GLY A 76 -3.44 13.90 21.51
CA GLY A 76 -4.24 12.92 22.22
C GLY A 76 -4.82 11.79 21.35
N VAL A 77 -4.30 11.57 20.14
CA VAL A 77 -4.76 10.49 19.24
C VAL A 77 -4.78 9.12 19.92
N ASN A 78 -3.80 8.82 20.79
CA ASN A 78 -3.76 7.55 21.52
C ASN A 78 -4.94 7.38 22.49
N LYS A 79 -5.44 8.48 23.07
CA LYS A 79 -6.66 8.43 23.90
C LYS A 79 -7.88 8.17 23.01
N LEU A 80 -7.99 8.85 21.88
CA LEU A 80 -9.07 8.62 20.92
C LEU A 80 -9.09 7.17 20.42
N ARG A 81 -7.93 6.60 20.10
CA ARG A 81 -7.79 5.19 19.68
C ARG A 81 -8.28 4.20 20.73
N ARG A 82 -8.09 4.49 22.02
CA ARG A 82 -8.58 3.64 23.11
C ARG A 82 -10.09 3.81 23.35
N ASP A 83 -10.56 5.04 23.40
CA ASP A 83 -11.96 5.35 23.74
C ASP A 83 -12.90 5.05 22.56
N HIS A 84 -12.42 5.24 21.32
CA HIS A 84 -13.17 5.16 20.08
C HIS A 84 -12.46 4.31 19.00
N PRO A 85 -12.18 3.01 19.25
CA PRO A 85 -11.31 2.19 18.37
C PRO A 85 -11.74 2.11 16.90
N TYR A 86 -13.03 2.27 16.60
CA TYR A 86 -13.55 2.24 15.23
C TYR A 86 -13.82 3.63 14.62
N THR A 87 -13.91 4.70 15.42
CA THR A 87 -14.34 6.04 14.96
C THR A 87 -13.36 7.16 15.30
N TRP A 88 -12.22 6.87 15.92
CA TRP A 88 -11.18 7.86 16.24
C TRP A 88 -10.69 8.65 15.02
N ALA A 89 -10.76 8.06 13.82
CA ALA A 89 -10.37 8.71 12.58
C ALA A 89 -11.31 9.87 12.19
N ASP A 90 -12.58 9.84 12.60
CA ASP A 90 -13.52 10.94 12.31
C ASP A 90 -13.11 12.21 13.06
N ALA A 91 -12.73 12.06 14.33
CA ALA A 91 -12.31 13.16 15.19
C ALA A 91 -11.02 13.85 14.72
N THR A 92 -10.14 13.14 13.99
CA THR A 92 -8.86 13.66 13.51
C THR A 92 -8.90 14.13 12.05
N HIS A 93 -10.03 13.91 11.35
CA HIS A 93 -10.10 14.09 9.90
C HIS A 93 -9.86 15.54 9.45
N ARG A 94 -10.46 16.51 10.15
CA ARG A 94 -10.35 17.93 9.79
C ARG A 94 -8.92 18.44 9.91
N ASP A 95 -8.25 18.17 11.04
CA ASP A 95 -6.85 18.57 11.24
C ASP A 95 -5.92 17.90 10.20
N ALA A 96 -6.10 16.60 9.95
CA ALA A 96 -5.30 15.87 8.95
C ALA A 96 -5.53 16.36 7.51
N GLN A 97 -6.76 16.75 7.16
CA GLN A 97 -7.07 17.35 5.86
C GLN A 97 -6.38 18.72 5.69
N GLU A 98 -6.37 19.53 6.75
CA GLU A 98 -5.71 20.83 6.72
C GLU A 98 -4.19 20.67 6.57
N TRP A 99 -3.57 19.74 7.31
CA TRP A 99 -2.16 19.42 7.16
C TRP A 99 -1.81 18.87 5.77
N THR A 100 -2.69 18.04 5.19
CA THR A 100 -2.55 17.54 3.81
C THR A 100 -2.54 18.70 2.80
N THR A 101 -3.37 19.72 3.05
CA THR A 101 -3.46 20.91 2.18
C THR A 101 -2.24 21.79 2.34
N GLN A 102 -1.78 22.07 3.56
CA GLN A 102 -0.54 22.80 3.83
C GLN A 102 0.67 22.09 3.18
N LEU A 103 0.80 20.77 3.38
CA LEU A 103 1.90 19.97 2.83
C LEU A 103 1.91 20.00 1.30
N ARG A 104 0.74 19.91 0.67
CA ARG A 104 0.62 20.03 -0.79
C ARG A 104 1.03 21.42 -1.27
N ASN A 105 0.62 22.49 -0.57
CA ASN A 105 0.96 23.86 -0.94
C ASN A 105 2.47 24.10 -0.85
N ASP A 106 3.14 23.60 0.20
CA ASP A 106 4.59 23.72 0.34
C ASP A 106 5.33 22.91 -0.74
N ALA A 107 4.82 21.72 -1.10
CA ALA A 107 5.36 20.95 -2.20
C ALA A 107 5.22 21.67 -3.56
N ILE A 108 4.09 22.34 -3.80
CA ILE A 108 3.84 23.17 -4.97
C ILE A 108 4.79 24.37 -5.00
N ALA A 109 4.92 25.09 -3.89
CA ALA A 109 5.82 26.23 -3.76
C ALA A 109 7.29 25.82 -4.00
N GLY A 110 7.69 24.67 -3.47
CA GLY A 110 9.02 24.09 -3.68
C GLY A 110 9.21 23.37 -5.01
N ARG A 111 8.20 23.37 -5.90
CA ARG A 111 8.15 22.66 -7.20
C ARG A 111 8.61 21.20 -7.11
N LYS A 112 8.14 20.48 -6.10
CA LYS A 112 8.49 19.07 -5.86
C LYS A 112 7.56 18.16 -6.64
N ASN A 113 8.05 17.00 -7.06
CA ASN A 113 7.14 15.95 -7.52
C ASN A 113 6.28 15.46 -6.34
N VAL A 114 5.02 15.13 -6.61
CA VAL A 114 4.08 14.67 -5.57
C VAL A 114 3.35 13.41 -6.02
N ILE A 115 3.09 12.52 -5.06
CA ILE A 115 2.21 11.37 -5.20
C ILE A 115 1.10 11.55 -4.16
N ILE A 116 -0.13 11.74 -4.61
CA ILE A 116 -1.27 12.06 -3.75
C ILE A 116 -2.11 10.80 -3.59
N ASP A 117 -2.20 10.25 -2.38
CA ASP A 117 -3.15 9.18 -2.07
C ASP A 117 -4.56 9.77 -2.01
N ALA A 118 -5.36 9.49 -3.05
CA ALA A 118 -6.76 9.83 -3.09
C ALA A 118 -7.61 8.57 -3.27
N THR A 119 -8.86 8.64 -2.81
CA THR A 119 -9.87 7.60 -3.09
C THR A 119 -10.62 7.88 -4.39
N LEU A 120 -10.56 9.12 -4.89
CA LEU A 120 -11.33 9.62 -6.03
C LEU A 120 -12.85 9.38 -5.88
N GLY A 121 -13.38 9.46 -4.65
CA GLY A 121 -14.81 9.23 -4.37
C GLY A 121 -15.77 10.30 -4.92
N ASN A 122 -15.25 11.44 -5.39
CA ASN A 122 -16.01 12.53 -6.00
C ASN A 122 -15.25 13.07 -7.22
N GLY A 123 -15.86 12.95 -8.41
CA GLY A 123 -15.27 13.39 -9.68
C GLY A 123 -14.98 14.89 -9.73
N ASN A 124 -15.91 15.75 -9.28
CA ASN A 124 -15.73 17.21 -9.32
C ASN A 124 -14.52 17.66 -8.50
N ARG A 125 -14.39 17.17 -7.26
CA ARG A 125 -13.24 17.49 -6.40
C ARG A 125 -11.91 16.98 -6.98
N ALA A 126 -11.93 15.84 -7.68
CA ALA A 126 -10.75 15.32 -8.35
C ALA A 126 -10.36 16.21 -9.54
N VAL A 127 -11.32 16.66 -10.35
CA VAL A 127 -11.10 17.61 -11.45
C VAL A 127 -10.55 18.93 -10.92
N GLU A 128 -11.14 19.51 -9.88
CA GLU A 128 -10.65 20.73 -9.23
C GLU A 128 -9.20 20.59 -8.75
N LEU A 129 -8.86 19.48 -8.08
CA LEU A 129 -7.49 19.20 -7.66
C LEU A 129 -6.51 19.14 -8.84
N ILE A 130 -6.90 18.44 -9.91
CA ILE A 130 -6.07 18.30 -11.12
C ILE A 130 -5.86 19.65 -11.79
N ASP A 131 -6.91 20.44 -11.93
CA ASP A 131 -6.82 21.76 -12.57
C ASP A 131 -5.95 22.72 -11.75
N ASN A 132 -6.06 22.72 -10.42
CA ASN A 132 -5.17 23.51 -9.55
C ASN A 132 -3.70 23.11 -9.71
N LEU A 133 -3.39 21.82 -9.82
CA LEU A 133 -2.02 21.33 -10.06
C LEU A 133 -1.52 21.76 -11.45
N LYS A 134 -2.34 21.63 -12.49
CA LYS A 134 -2.00 22.06 -13.86
C LYS A 134 -1.75 23.56 -13.93
N GLN A 135 -2.59 24.37 -13.29
CA GLN A 135 -2.41 25.83 -13.20
C GLN A 135 -1.12 26.20 -12.46
N SER A 136 -0.66 25.34 -11.55
CA SER A 136 0.63 25.46 -10.86
C SER A 136 1.82 24.94 -11.68
N GLY A 137 1.60 24.55 -12.95
CA GLY A 137 2.64 24.11 -13.89
C GLY A 137 3.03 22.63 -13.78
N TYR A 138 2.20 21.79 -13.13
CA TYR A 138 2.47 20.37 -13.02
C TYR A 138 2.06 19.59 -14.26
N ARG A 139 2.85 18.56 -14.59
CA ARG A 139 2.38 17.43 -15.39
C ARG A 139 1.60 16.49 -14.46
N VAL A 140 0.32 16.23 -14.76
CA VAL A 140 -0.55 15.43 -13.90
C VAL A 140 -0.92 14.11 -14.57
N GLU A 141 -0.88 13.03 -13.80
CA GLU A 141 -1.32 11.69 -14.19
C GLU A 141 -2.18 11.07 -13.08
N VAL A 142 -3.23 10.33 -13.46
CA VAL A 142 -4.05 9.56 -12.53
C VAL A 142 -3.72 8.07 -12.66
N ARG A 143 -3.46 7.41 -11.54
CA ARG A 143 -3.18 5.96 -11.48
C ARG A 143 -4.21 5.27 -10.59
N ALA A 144 -5.15 4.57 -11.21
CA ALA A 144 -6.18 3.81 -10.52
C ALA A 144 -5.76 2.37 -10.27
N VAL A 145 -6.19 1.78 -9.16
CA VAL A 145 -6.00 0.34 -8.87
C VAL A 145 -7.31 -0.43 -9.06
N ALA A 146 -7.28 -1.41 -9.97
CA ALA A 146 -8.33 -2.38 -10.18
C ALA A 146 -8.24 -3.49 -9.14
N ALA A 147 -9.08 -3.38 -8.10
CA ALA A 147 -9.36 -4.46 -7.16
C ALA A 147 -10.87 -4.65 -7.06
N HIS A 148 -11.32 -5.91 -7.11
CA HIS A 148 -12.73 -6.24 -6.88
C HIS A 148 -13.09 -6.00 -5.41
N LYS A 149 -14.38 -5.75 -5.12
CA LYS A 149 -14.87 -5.44 -3.77
C LYS A 149 -14.42 -6.50 -2.75
N LEU A 150 -14.61 -7.77 -3.07
CA LEU A 150 -14.26 -8.91 -2.22
C LEU A 150 -12.79 -8.89 -1.75
N GLU A 151 -11.87 -8.55 -2.64
CA GLU A 151 -10.43 -8.51 -2.36
C GLU A 151 -10.02 -7.22 -1.62
N SER A 152 -10.65 -6.08 -1.96
CA SER A 152 -10.38 -4.83 -1.27
C SER A 152 -10.91 -4.82 0.16
N GLU A 153 -12.09 -5.39 0.40
CA GLU A 153 -12.71 -5.51 1.72
C GLU A 153 -11.86 -6.42 2.63
N LEU A 154 -11.34 -7.53 2.10
CA LEU A 154 -10.40 -8.39 2.83
C LEU A 154 -9.14 -7.62 3.22
N GLY A 155 -8.63 -6.79 2.31
CA GLY A 155 -7.47 -5.93 2.59
C GLY A 155 -7.73 -4.86 3.65
N VAL A 156 -8.95 -4.34 3.75
CA VAL A 156 -9.34 -3.42 4.84
C VAL A 156 -9.36 -4.16 6.17
N ASP A 157 -10.01 -5.33 6.20
CA ASP A 157 -10.10 -6.13 7.41
C ASP A 157 -8.72 -6.54 7.92
N GLN A 158 -7.87 -7.10 7.05
CA GLN A 158 -6.52 -7.53 7.39
C GLN A 158 -5.64 -6.38 7.89
N ARG A 159 -5.79 -5.17 7.33
CA ARG A 159 -5.06 -3.98 7.83
C ARG A 159 -5.52 -3.59 9.21
N PHE A 160 -6.83 -3.64 9.47
CA PHE A 160 -7.38 -3.35 10.79
C PHE A 160 -6.91 -4.38 11.82
N SER A 161 -7.14 -5.67 11.56
CA SER A 161 -6.77 -6.77 12.48
C SER A 161 -5.27 -6.83 12.74
N SER A 162 -4.45 -6.78 11.68
CA SER A 162 -2.99 -6.78 11.84
C SER A 162 -2.47 -5.58 12.63
N SER A 163 -3.07 -4.40 12.47
CA SER A 163 -2.68 -3.22 13.24
C SER A 163 -3.17 -3.32 14.69
N LEU A 164 -4.37 -3.87 14.91
CA LEU A 164 -4.91 -4.07 16.25
C LEU A 164 -4.03 -5.03 17.06
N ASP A 165 -3.62 -6.15 16.48
CA ASP A 165 -2.78 -7.16 17.12
C ASP A 165 -1.37 -6.65 17.42
N LYS A 166 -0.84 -5.75 16.58
CA LYS A 166 0.52 -5.21 16.73
C LYS A 166 0.58 -3.97 17.62
N ASN A 167 -0.35 -3.05 17.40
CA ASN A 167 -0.27 -1.68 17.92
C ASN A 167 -1.37 -1.37 18.94
N GLY A 168 -2.35 -2.26 19.12
CA GLY A 168 -3.50 -2.04 20.00
C GLY A 168 -4.60 -1.16 19.41
N PHE A 169 -4.46 -0.75 18.15
CA PHE A 169 -5.46 0.02 17.41
C PHE A 169 -5.35 -0.24 15.91
N GLY A 170 -6.44 -0.03 15.18
CA GLY A 170 -6.48 -0.02 13.72
C GLY A 170 -7.31 1.15 13.21
N ARG A 171 -7.15 1.49 11.93
CA ARG A 171 -8.06 2.45 11.28
C ARG A 171 -9.16 1.67 10.57
N TYR A 172 -10.35 1.71 11.14
CA TYR A 172 -11.55 1.30 10.43
C TYR A 172 -12.03 2.44 9.53
N VAL A 173 -12.45 2.09 8.32
CA VAL A 173 -13.16 3.00 7.42
C VAL A 173 -14.60 2.49 7.36
N PRO A 174 -15.66 3.29 7.52
CA PRO A 174 -17.05 2.80 7.46
C PRO A 174 -17.43 2.12 6.14
N GLN A 175 -18.28 1.09 6.19
CA GLN A 175 -18.62 0.27 5.01
C GLN A 175 -19.35 1.06 3.92
N ASP A 176 -20.28 1.92 4.31
CA ASP A 176 -20.99 2.82 3.40
C ASP A 176 -20.03 3.74 2.61
N VAL A 177 -18.97 4.23 3.26
CA VAL A 177 -17.92 5.02 2.61
C VAL A 177 -17.15 4.16 1.61
N ARG A 178 -16.76 2.94 1.97
CA ARG A 178 -16.04 2.02 1.06
C ARG A 178 -16.89 1.65 -0.15
N ASP A 179 -18.15 1.31 0.08
CA ASP A 179 -19.13 0.93 -0.94
C ASP A 179 -19.40 2.09 -1.91
N ALA A 180 -19.57 3.30 -1.39
CA ALA A 180 -19.77 4.50 -2.20
C ALA A 180 -18.57 4.78 -3.11
N VAL A 181 -17.33 4.64 -2.61
CA VAL A 181 -16.12 4.82 -3.43
C VAL A 181 -16.02 3.72 -4.49
N TYR A 182 -16.23 2.45 -4.12
CA TYR A 182 -16.15 1.33 -5.05
C TYR A 182 -17.09 1.50 -6.26
N ALA A 183 -18.35 1.88 -5.98
CA ALA A 183 -19.40 2.04 -6.97
C ALA A 183 -19.18 3.26 -7.88
N LYS A 184 -18.71 4.39 -7.32
CA LYS A 184 -18.54 5.64 -8.08
C LYS A 184 -17.23 5.74 -8.84
N LEU A 185 -16.20 4.98 -8.45
CA LEU A 185 -14.87 5.10 -9.01
C LEU A 185 -14.82 4.99 -10.56
N PRO A 186 -15.49 4.03 -11.22
CA PRO A 186 -15.47 3.95 -12.69
C PRO A 186 -15.95 5.24 -13.36
N ALA A 187 -17.13 5.73 -12.97
CA ALA A 187 -17.71 6.96 -13.52
C ALA A 187 -16.87 8.20 -13.20
N ASN A 188 -16.26 8.26 -12.01
CA ASN A 188 -15.38 9.36 -11.63
C ASN A 188 -14.09 9.38 -12.46
N LEU A 189 -13.54 8.22 -12.82
CA LEU A 189 -12.37 8.15 -13.71
C LEU A 189 -12.71 8.62 -15.13
N ASP A 190 -13.87 8.24 -15.65
CA ASP A 190 -14.36 8.69 -16.95
C ASP A 190 -14.59 10.21 -16.96
N GLN A 191 -15.19 10.73 -15.89
CA GLN A 191 -15.37 12.17 -15.72
C GLN A 191 -14.02 12.90 -15.70
N VAL A 192 -13.05 12.43 -14.92
CA VAL A 192 -11.71 13.02 -14.84
C VAL A 192 -11.01 12.98 -16.19
N HIS A 193 -11.08 11.86 -16.89
CA HIS A 193 -10.48 11.71 -18.22
C HIS A 193 -11.09 12.70 -19.22
N ALA A 194 -12.43 12.81 -19.25
CA ALA A 194 -13.14 13.69 -20.17
C ALA A 194 -12.94 15.19 -19.87
N GLN A 195 -12.96 15.58 -18.59
CA GLN A 195 -12.96 16.99 -18.18
C GLN A 195 -11.55 17.54 -17.97
N ALA A 196 -10.70 16.84 -17.22
CA ALA A 196 -9.37 17.33 -16.87
C ALA A 196 -8.32 17.07 -17.98
N LYS A 197 -8.64 16.18 -18.94
CA LYS A 197 -7.80 15.83 -20.09
C LYS A 197 -6.38 15.40 -19.67
N VAL A 198 -6.29 14.59 -18.62
CA VAL A 198 -5.04 14.00 -18.14
C VAL A 198 -5.00 12.50 -18.45
N PRO A 199 -3.79 11.92 -18.58
CA PRO A 199 -3.65 10.48 -18.68
C PRO A 199 -4.21 9.77 -17.45
N VAL A 200 -4.98 8.71 -17.71
CA VAL A 200 -5.52 7.81 -16.69
C VAL A 200 -5.01 6.40 -16.97
N CYS A 201 -4.24 5.88 -16.03
CA CYS A 201 -3.70 4.53 -16.07
C CYS A 201 -4.46 3.66 -15.06
N VAL A 202 -4.81 2.43 -15.44
CA VAL A 202 -5.37 1.43 -14.53
C VAL A 202 -4.35 0.33 -14.32
N TYR A 203 -4.05 0.05 -13.06
CA TYR A 203 -3.14 -0.99 -12.63
C TYR A 203 -3.89 -2.13 -11.94
N SER A 204 -3.38 -3.35 -12.05
CA SER A 204 -3.82 -4.46 -11.21
C SER A 204 -3.39 -4.22 -9.76
N ARG A 205 -3.93 -5.02 -8.82
CA ARG A 205 -3.51 -5.00 -7.42
C ARG A 205 -2.01 -5.34 -7.25
N ASP A 206 -1.44 -6.08 -8.20
CA ASP A 206 -0.03 -6.48 -8.22
C ASP A 206 0.87 -5.41 -8.86
N ALA A 207 0.33 -4.21 -9.11
CA ALA A 207 0.98 -3.06 -9.72
C ALA A 207 1.42 -3.27 -11.19
N GLU A 208 0.74 -4.16 -11.92
CA GLU A 208 0.92 -4.31 -13.37
C GLU A 208 0.00 -3.35 -14.12
N LEU A 209 0.50 -2.71 -15.18
CA LEU A 209 -0.31 -1.81 -16.00
C LEU A 209 -1.32 -2.62 -16.84
N VAL A 210 -2.61 -2.37 -16.63
CA VAL A 210 -3.71 -3.04 -17.33
C VAL A 210 -4.25 -2.18 -18.48
N TYR A 211 -4.24 -0.85 -18.30
CA TYR A 211 -4.75 0.09 -19.29
C TYR A 211 -4.07 1.45 -19.16
N ASP A 212 -3.80 2.10 -20.29
CA ASP A 212 -3.36 3.50 -20.38
C ASP A 212 -4.27 4.24 -21.37
N SER A 213 -4.92 5.32 -20.91
CA SER A 213 -5.83 6.12 -21.73
C SER A 213 -5.17 6.81 -22.92
N ARG A 214 -3.84 6.89 -22.97
CA ARG A 214 -3.08 7.41 -24.12
C ARG A 214 -3.15 6.49 -25.34
N HIS A 215 -3.43 5.21 -25.13
CA HIS A 215 -3.38 4.17 -26.16
C HIS A 215 -4.67 3.33 -26.23
N GLY A 216 -5.62 3.55 -25.33
CA GLY A 216 -6.81 2.74 -25.16
C GLY A 216 -8.00 3.18 -26.02
N GLY A 217 -8.77 2.21 -26.52
CA GLY A 217 -10.05 2.45 -27.22
C GLY A 217 -11.31 2.35 -26.34
N ARG A 218 -11.14 2.09 -25.04
CA ARG A 218 -12.23 2.03 -24.03
C ARG A 218 -12.11 3.19 -23.06
N THR A 219 -13.15 3.48 -22.28
CA THR A 219 -13.01 4.46 -21.18
C THR A 219 -12.22 3.87 -20.00
N PRO A 220 -11.55 4.69 -19.18
CA PRO A 220 -10.87 4.20 -17.98
C PRO A 220 -11.78 3.43 -17.01
N GLY A 221 -13.03 3.85 -16.87
CA GLY A 221 -14.04 3.22 -16.04
C GLY A 221 -14.42 1.83 -16.53
N GLU A 222 -14.61 1.67 -17.85
CA GLU A 222 -14.82 0.36 -18.48
C GLU A 222 -13.61 -0.57 -18.29
N ALA A 223 -12.39 -0.05 -18.46
CA ALA A 223 -11.17 -0.81 -18.27
C ALA A 223 -11.02 -1.28 -16.80
N LEU A 224 -11.30 -0.39 -15.84
CA LEU A 224 -11.29 -0.71 -14.42
C LEU A 224 -12.33 -1.79 -14.07
N ALA A 225 -13.56 -1.66 -14.56
CA ALA A 225 -14.63 -2.63 -14.32
C ALA A 225 -14.27 -4.01 -14.91
N ALA A 226 -13.79 -4.05 -16.16
CA ALA A 226 -13.36 -5.29 -16.79
C ALA A 226 -12.21 -5.96 -16.03
N ALA A 227 -11.23 -5.18 -15.54
CA ALA A 227 -10.12 -5.70 -14.77
C ALA A 227 -10.56 -6.27 -13.40
N ARG A 228 -11.57 -5.66 -12.75
CA ARG A 228 -12.16 -6.18 -11.51
C ARG A 228 -12.83 -7.54 -11.74
N GLU A 229 -13.66 -7.66 -12.78
CA GLU A 229 -14.37 -8.91 -13.09
C GLU A 229 -13.41 -10.03 -13.53
N ALA A 230 -12.43 -9.70 -14.37
CA ALA A 230 -11.41 -10.67 -14.78
C ALA A 230 -10.64 -11.23 -13.57
N ARG A 231 -10.29 -10.37 -12.61
CA ARG A 231 -9.57 -10.78 -11.39
C ARG A 231 -10.45 -11.60 -10.44
N LEU A 232 -11.75 -11.28 -10.34
CA LEU A 232 -12.70 -12.09 -9.55
C LEU A 232 -12.88 -13.50 -10.13
N ALA A 233 -12.76 -13.63 -11.45
CA ALA A 233 -12.92 -14.89 -12.18
C ALA A 233 -11.65 -15.76 -12.24
N ASP A 234 -10.48 -15.28 -11.79
CA ASP A 234 -9.26 -16.11 -11.72
C ASP A 234 -9.36 -17.11 -10.55
N PRO A 235 -9.33 -18.44 -10.81
CA PRO A 235 -9.47 -19.46 -9.77
C PRO A 235 -8.42 -19.35 -8.66
N ARG A 236 -7.16 -18.98 -8.97
CA ARG A 236 -6.10 -18.85 -7.97
C ARG A 236 -6.37 -17.67 -7.04
N ILE A 237 -6.87 -16.58 -7.60
CA ILE A 237 -7.26 -15.40 -6.82
C ILE A 237 -8.51 -15.69 -5.98
N ALA A 238 -9.47 -16.45 -6.52
CA ALA A 238 -10.65 -16.88 -5.78
C ALA A 238 -10.29 -17.80 -4.60
N GLU A 239 -9.36 -18.75 -4.78
CA GLU A 239 -8.87 -19.64 -3.72
C GLU A 239 -8.18 -18.85 -2.60
N GLY A 240 -7.30 -17.92 -2.96
CA GLY A 240 -6.65 -17.02 -2.00
C GLY A 240 -7.65 -16.16 -1.22
N GLN A 241 -8.68 -15.63 -1.89
CA GLN A 241 -9.74 -14.86 -1.22
C GLN A 241 -10.58 -15.73 -0.29
N HIS A 242 -10.95 -16.95 -0.69
CA HIS A 242 -11.69 -17.88 0.16
C HIS A 242 -10.92 -18.19 1.45
N LYS A 243 -9.63 -18.55 1.33
CA LYS A 243 -8.76 -18.78 2.49
C LYS A 243 -8.64 -17.52 3.35
N GLY A 244 -8.39 -16.37 2.74
CA GLY A 244 -8.21 -15.12 3.48
C GLY A 244 -9.44 -14.70 4.27
N TRP A 245 -10.64 -14.87 3.68
CA TRP A 245 -11.90 -14.59 4.39
C TRP A 245 -12.21 -15.63 5.48
N HIS A 246 -11.87 -16.90 5.26
CA HIS A 246 -11.95 -17.91 6.32
C HIS A 246 -11.05 -17.55 7.51
N ASP A 247 -9.80 -17.15 7.25
CA ASP A 247 -8.86 -16.73 8.29
C ASP A 247 -9.34 -15.47 9.02
N SER A 248 -9.92 -14.51 8.29
CA SER A 248 -10.54 -13.30 8.87
C SER A 248 -11.72 -13.67 9.79
N ALA A 249 -12.64 -14.53 9.34
CA ALA A 249 -13.75 -15.00 10.16
C ALA A 249 -13.27 -15.69 11.45
N ALA A 250 -12.24 -16.53 11.34
CA ALA A 250 -11.63 -17.20 12.50
C ALA A 250 -11.01 -16.19 13.49
N TRP A 251 -10.26 -15.20 12.99
CA TRP A 251 -9.70 -14.13 13.83
C TRP A 251 -10.81 -13.35 14.55
N HIS A 252 -11.86 -12.96 13.83
CA HIS A 252 -13.00 -12.25 14.40
C HIS A 252 -13.73 -13.06 15.47
N GLY A 253 -13.88 -14.36 15.29
CA GLY A 253 -14.46 -15.25 16.29
C GLY A 253 -13.61 -15.40 17.55
N ALA A 254 -12.27 -15.40 17.41
CA ALA A 254 -11.33 -15.51 18.52
C ALA A 254 -11.10 -14.19 19.28
N LEU A 255 -11.31 -13.05 18.62
CA LEU A 255 -10.98 -11.71 19.12
C LEU A 255 -11.53 -11.41 20.54
N PRO A 256 -12.80 -11.70 20.90
CA PRO A 256 -13.30 -11.41 22.24
C PRO A 256 -12.51 -12.09 23.35
N LYS A 257 -11.99 -13.30 23.10
CA LYS A 257 -11.15 -14.04 24.05
C LYS A 257 -9.73 -13.46 24.08
N GLN A 258 -9.15 -13.18 22.92
CA GLN A 258 -7.80 -12.61 22.82
C GLN A 258 -7.69 -11.25 23.53
N LEU A 259 -8.72 -10.40 23.43
CA LEU A 259 -8.75 -9.10 24.10
C LEU A 259 -8.78 -9.20 25.63
N GLN A 260 -9.17 -10.35 26.20
CA GLN A 260 -9.12 -10.56 27.66
C GLN A 260 -7.70 -10.83 28.16
N GLU A 261 -6.77 -11.21 27.28
CA GLU A 261 -5.38 -11.47 27.64
C GLU A 261 -4.68 -10.14 27.98
N PRO A 262 -4.10 -9.98 29.19
CA PRO A 262 -3.43 -8.74 29.58
C PRO A 262 -2.26 -8.35 28.67
N ALA A 263 -1.67 -9.33 27.99
CA ALA A 263 -0.57 -9.12 27.04
C ALA A 263 -1.03 -8.57 25.68
N HIS A 264 -2.32 -8.66 25.36
CA HIS A 264 -2.84 -8.17 24.09
C HIS A 264 -2.74 -6.64 24.02
N PRO A 265 -2.15 -6.03 22.96
CA PRO A 265 -1.97 -4.58 22.90
C PRO A 265 -3.26 -3.75 23.04
N ALA A 266 -4.39 -4.29 22.56
CA ALA A 266 -5.72 -3.68 22.69
C ALA A 266 -6.48 -4.05 23.98
N HIS A 267 -5.85 -4.69 24.97
CA HIS A 267 -6.52 -5.12 26.20
C HIS A 267 -7.23 -3.97 26.92
N SER A 268 -6.55 -2.82 27.05
CA SER A 268 -7.10 -1.62 27.70
C SER A 268 -8.31 -1.00 27.00
N SER A 269 -8.52 -1.31 25.71
CA SER A 269 -9.64 -0.81 24.89
C SER A 269 -10.68 -1.90 24.56
N ALA A 270 -10.56 -3.10 25.13
CA ALA A 270 -11.36 -4.27 24.80
C ALA A 270 -12.88 -4.01 24.85
N ALA A 271 -13.36 -3.41 25.93
CA ALA A 271 -14.80 -3.13 26.11
C ALA A 271 -15.32 -2.17 25.02
N ALA A 272 -14.65 -1.04 24.81
CA ALA A 272 -15.03 -0.06 23.80
C ALA A 272 -14.99 -0.64 22.37
N LEU A 273 -13.99 -1.48 22.11
CA LEU A 273 -13.82 -2.16 20.82
C LEU A 273 -14.98 -3.12 20.55
N LEU A 274 -15.29 -4.02 21.49
CA LEU A 274 -16.36 -5.00 21.33
C LEU A 274 -17.74 -4.34 21.20
N THR A 275 -18.02 -3.26 21.95
CA THR A 275 -19.26 -2.49 21.82
C THR A 275 -19.40 -1.87 20.43
N GLN A 276 -18.35 -1.20 19.93
CA GLN A 276 -18.40 -0.57 18.60
C GLN A 276 -18.44 -1.61 17.47
N ARG A 277 -17.69 -2.71 17.61
CA ARG A 277 -17.71 -3.84 16.67
C ARG A 277 -19.12 -4.40 16.50
N ALA A 278 -19.85 -4.58 17.60
CA ALA A 278 -21.24 -5.03 17.58
C ALA A 278 -22.17 -3.99 16.93
N ALA A 279 -22.06 -2.72 17.32
CA ALA A 279 -22.87 -1.63 16.78
C ALA A 279 -22.71 -1.47 15.26
N LEU A 280 -21.49 -1.66 14.75
CA LEU A 280 -21.16 -1.59 13.33
C LEU A 280 -21.41 -2.89 12.56
N LYS A 281 -21.90 -3.96 13.23
CA LYS A 281 -22.19 -5.28 12.64
C LYS A 281 -21.01 -5.87 11.85
N ILE A 282 -19.78 -5.66 12.35
CA ILE A 282 -18.55 -6.05 11.63
C ILE A 282 -18.51 -7.56 11.37
N GLU A 283 -18.85 -8.37 12.36
CA GLU A 283 -18.82 -9.83 12.26
C GLU A 283 -19.76 -10.38 11.19
N ALA A 284 -20.98 -9.82 11.09
CA ALA A 284 -21.93 -10.18 10.05
C ALA A 284 -21.40 -9.79 8.66
N GLY A 285 -20.74 -8.64 8.53
CA GLY A 285 -20.09 -8.23 7.29
C GLY A 285 -18.98 -9.19 6.85
N VAL A 286 -18.15 -9.64 7.80
CA VAL A 286 -17.07 -10.62 7.55
C VAL A 286 -17.65 -11.97 7.14
N ALA A 287 -18.67 -12.47 7.84
CA ALA A 287 -19.35 -13.72 7.50
C ALA A 287 -19.95 -13.68 6.08
N ASN A 288 -20.68 -12.60 5.74
CA ASN A 288 -21.25 -12.43 4.41
C ASN A 288 -20.20 -12.46 3.29
N ASN A 289 -19.04 -11.82 3.53
CA ASN A 289 -17.95 -11.84 2.55
C ASN A 289 -17.27 -13.22 2.46
N ALA A 290 -17.15 -13.95 3.58
CA ALA A 290 -16.65 -15.32 3.58
C ALA A 290 -17.56 -16.28 2.80
N ASP A 291 -18.88 -16.18 3.01
CA ASP A 291 -19.87 -16.94 2.25
C ASP A 291 -19.81 -16.60 0.77
N PHE A 292 -19.71 -15.31 0.41
CA PHE A 292 -19.55 -14.89 -0.97
C PHE A 292 -18.27 -15.44 -1.60
N ALA A 293 -17.14 -15.42 -0.87
CA ALA A 293 -15.88 -15.96 -1.36
C ALA A 293 -15.95 -17.48 -1.61
N ALA A 294 -16.57 -18.22 -0.68
CA ALA A 294 -16.81 -19.65 -0.83
C ALA A 294 -17.71 -19.96 -2.03
N ALA A 295 -18.82 -19.23 -2.19
CA ALA A 295 -19.74 -19.38 -3.31
C ALA A 295 -19.08 -19.05 -4.65
N ASN A 296 -18.24 -18.01 -4.71
CA ASN A 296 -17.50 -17.67 -5.93
C ASN A 296 -16.52 -18.78 -6.32
N LEU A 297 -15.74 -19.31 -5.37
CA LEU A 297 -14.82 -20.42 -5.63
C LEU A 297 -15.57 -21.67 -6.09
N ALA A 298 -16.68 -22.04 -5.43
CA ALA A 298 -17.51 -23.17 -5.82
C ALA A 298 -18.06 -23.01 -7.25
N ARG A 299 -18.51 -21.81 -7.62
CA ARG A 299 -18.98 -21.50 -8.98
C ARG A 299 -17.89 -21.67 -10.04
N LEU A 300 -16.65 -21.28 -9.73
CA LEU A 300 -15.52 -21.41 -10.66
C LEU A 300 -15.05 -22.87 -10.84
N HIS A 301 -15.26 -23.72 -9.83
CA HIS A 301 -14.96 -25.15 -9.90
C HIS A 301 -16.12 -26.02 -10.40
N ALA A 302 -17.33 -25.45 -10.52
CA ALA A 302 -18.48 -26.19 -11.05
C ALA A 302 -18.21 -26.59 -12.51
N PRO A 303 -18.50 -27.85 -12.91
CA PRO A 303 -18.38 -28.25 -14.31
C PRO A 303 -19.27 -27.35 -15.17
N ALA A 304 -18.75 -26.87 -16.30
CA ALA A 304 -19.52 -26.07 -17.24
C ALA A 304 -20.83 -26.82 -17.55
N GLN A 305 -21.98 -26.17 -17.31
CA GLN A 305 -23.28 -26.78 -17.57
C GLN A 305 -23.27 -27.34 -19.00
N ALA A 306 -23.52 -28.65 -19.14
CA ALA A 306 -23.58 -29.31 -20.42
C ALA A 306 -24.57 -28.57 -21.33
N ARG A 307 -24.11 -28.13 -22.50
CA ARG A 307 -25.01 -27.66 -23.56
C ARG A 307 -26.09 -28.73 -23.77
N PRO A 308 -27.39 -28.37 -23.87
CA PRO A 308 -28.40 -29.35 -24.24
C PRO A 308 -27.95 -30.02 -25.55
N GLU A 309 -27.96 -31.36 -25.57
CA GLU A 309 -27.51 -32.12 -26.75
C GLU A 309 -28.29 -31.67 -28.00
N PRO A 310 -27.64 -31.52 -29.15
CA PRO A 310 -28.35 -31.33 -30.40
C PRO A 310 -29.25 -32.53 -30.66
N LEU A 311 -30.52 -32.29 -30.97
CA LEU A 311 -31.45 -33.35 -31.39
C LEU A 311 -30.82 -34.19 -32.52
N PRO A 312 -30.91 -35.54 -32.49
CA PRO A 312 -30.25 -36.39 -33.47
C PRO A 312 -30.90 -36.22 -34.85
N MET A 313 -30.07 -35.85 -35.84
CA MET A 313 -30.46 -35.88 -37.26
C MET A 313 -30.34 -37.30 -37.82
N PRO A 314 -31.21 -37.72 -38.76
CA PRO A 314 -31.26 -39.09 -39.27
C PRO A 314 -30.05 -39.44 -40.13
N ALA A 315 -29.61 -40.71 -40.03
CA ALA A 315 -28.43 -41.24 -40.67
C ALA A 315 -28.55 -41.31 -42.21
N ALA A 316 -27.53 -40.81 -42.91
CA ALA A 316 -27.37 -40.92 -44.35
C ALA A 316 -26.69 -42.26 -44.71
N GLY A 317 -27.28 -43.01 -45.64
CA GLY A 317 -26.71 -44.22 -46.20
C GLY A 317 -26.74 -44.19 -47.74
N ALA A 318 -25.57 -44.52 -48.32
CA ALA A 318 -25.29 -44.97 -49.68
C ALA A 318 -25.09 -43.93 -50.84
N PRO A 319 -24.27 -44.27 -51.86
CA PRO A 319 -23.26 -43.34 -52.41
C PRO A 319 -23.32 -43.05 -53.94
N ALA A 320 -22.57 -42.01 -54.31
CA ALA A 320 -21.82 -41.71 -55.55
C ALA A 320 -22.48 -41.80 -56.94
N HIS A 321 -22.55 -40.66 -57.66
CA HIS A 321 -22.23 -40.56 -59.10
C HIS A 321 -21.79 -39.11 -59.47
N SER A 322 -20.77 -39.03 -60.34
CA SER A 322 -20.06 -37.84 -60.85
C SER A 322 -20.89 -37.02 -61.90
N PRO A 323 -20.41 -35.84 -62.36
CA PRO A 323 -21.23 -34.66 -62.72
C PRO A 323 -21.64 -34.62 -64.22
N PRO A 324 -22.48 -33.67 -64.68
CA PRO A 324 -21.93 -32.43 -65.26
C PRO A 324 -22.81 -31.15 -65.23
N ALA A 325 -22.15 -30.05 -65.62
CA ALA A 325 -22.61 -28.92 -66.43
C ALA A 325 -23.42 -27.74 -65.82
N ALA A 326 -22.91 -26.56 -66.19
CA ALA A 326 -23.34 -25.20 -65.95
C ALA A 326 -24.81 -24.87 -66.28
N ALA A 327 -25.38 -23.93 -65.52
CA ALA A 327 -26.19 -22.85 -66.08
C ALA A 327 -26.18 -21.63 -65.15
N SER A 328 -25.85 -20.48 -65.73
CA SER A 328 -25.91 -19.14 -65.16
C SER A 328 -27.31 -18.77 -64.67
N SER A 329 -27.42 -18.01 -63.58
CA SER A 329 -28.38 -16.90 -63.50
C SER A 329 -28.08 -15.96 -62.33
N THR A 330 -27.90 -14.71 -62.72
CA THR A 330 -27.99 -13.46 -61.96
C THR A 330 -29.17 -13.42 -60.98
N GLN A 331 -28.98 -12.81 -59.81
CA GLN A 331 -29.70 -11.59 -59.36
C GLN A 331 -29.46 -11.33 -57.87
N SER A 332 -29.01 -10.11 -57.56
CA SER A 332 -29.07 -9.53 -56.21
C SER A 332 -30.51 -9.30 -55.75
N PRO A 333 -30.76 -9.21 -54.44
CA PRO A 333 -31.72 -8.21 -53.97
C PRO A 333 -31.29 -7.41 -52.73
N PRO A 334 -32.05 -6.33 -52.40
CA PRO A 334 -31.52 -5.11 -51.80
C PRO A 334 -32.05 -4.82 -50.38
N ALA A 335 -31.77 -3.58 -49.96
CA ALA A 335 -31.91 -2.97 -48.64
C ALA A 335 -33.33 -2.77 -48.08
N ALA A 336 -33.33 -2.44 -46.80
CA ALA A 336 -34.43 -2.27 -45.84
C ALA A 336 -35.42 -1.13 -46.12
N GLY A 337 -36.66 -1.33 -45.66
CA GLY A 337 -37.72 -0.34 -45.51
C GLY A 337 -38.55 -0.60 -44.24
N ALA A 338 -39.01 0.49 -43.62
CA ALA A 338 -39.56 0.63 -42.27
C ALA A 338 -41.03 0.19 -42.05
N ALA A 339 -41.46 0.09 -40.77
CA ALA A 339 -42.79 0.43 -40.21
C ALA A 339 -42.89 -0.07 -38.73
N HIS A 340 -43.00 0.79 -37.71
CA HIS A 340 -44.19 1.38 -37.05
C HIS A 340 -44.81 0.56 -35.87
N SER A 341 -45.03 1.30 -34.76
CA SER A 341 -45.61 1.06 -33.40
C SER A 341 -47.04 0.46 -33.39
N PRO A 342 -47.79 0.19 -32.25
CA PRO A 342 -47.86 0.84 -30.90
C PRO A 342 -48.27 -0.15 -29.72
N PRO A 343 -49.00 0.19 -28.60
CA PRO A 343 -49.11 1.36 -27.69
C PRO A 343 -48.92 1.05 -26.15
N ALA A 344 -49.06 2.10 -25.31
CA ALA A 344 -49.02 2.19 -23.82
C ALA A 344 -50.35 1.72 -23.13
N ALA A 345 -50.63 1.68 -21.80
CA ALA A 345 -50.05 2.14 -20.53
C ALA A 345 -50.79 1.44 -19.34
N ALA A 346 -50.22 1.41 -18.12
CA ALA A 346 -50.94 1.62 -16.85
C ALA A 346 -49.95 1.87 -15.68
N SER A 347 -50.27 2.85 -14.83
CA SER A 347 -49.44 3.46 -13.79
C SER A 347 -49.66 2.90 -12.39
N SER A 348 -48.66 2.98 -11.51
CA SER A 348 -48.86 3.22 -10.08
C SER A 348 -47.70 4.03 -9.47
N THR A 349 -48.06 4.92 -8.56
CA THR A 349 -47.30 6.05 -8.03
C THR A 349 -46.91 5.83 -6.57
N GLN A 350 -45.66 6.15 -6.18
CA GLN A 350 -45.32 6.66 -4.84
C GLN A 350 -43.95 7.38 -4.84
N PRO A 351 -43.75 8.47 -4.06
CA PRO A 351 -42.61 9.39 -4.17
C PRO A 351 -41.43 9.04 -3.23
N PRO A 352 -40.20 9.57 -3.48
CA PRO A 352 -39.01 9.31 -2.65
C PRO A 352 -38.94 10.21 -1.40
N PRO A 353 -38.33 9.75 -0.29
CA PRO A 353 -38.12 10.60 0.88
C PRO A 353 -36.95 11.58 0.70
N THR A 354 -37.15 12.75 1.28
CA THR A 354 -36.35 13.97 1.25
C THR A 354 -35.04 13.88 2.03
N ALA A 355 -33.99 14.44 1.43
CA ALA A 355 -32.71 14.74 2.08
C ALA A 355 -32.82 16.03 2.91
N ALA A 356 -32.39 15.97 4.16
CA ALA A 356 -32.18 17.15 5.00
C ALA A 356 -30.69 17.54 4.96
N GLY A 357 -30.43 18.77 4.51
CA GLY A 357 -29.09 19.33 4.37
C GLY A 357 -28.54 19.97 5.64
N ALA A 358 -27.24 20.26 5.59
CA ALA A 358 -26.64 21.37 6.32
C ALA A 358 -25.52 21.93 5.45
N ALA A 359 -25.86 22.99 4.71
CA ALA A 359 -24.93 23.84 4.00
C ALA A 359 -24.54 24.99 4.94
N HIS A 360 -23.25 25.20 5.19
CA HIS A 360 -22.74 26.46 5.70
C HIS A 360 -21.39 26.77 5.04
N SER A 361 -21.45 27.64 4.04
CA SER A 361 -20.33 28.48 3.59
C SER A 361 -20.27 29.74 4.47
N PRO A 362 -19.09 30.27 4.79
CA PRO A 362 -18.95 31.68 5.14
C PRO A 362 -18.30 32.51 4.00
N PRO A 363 -18.50 33.84 3.98
CA PRO A 363 -18.30 34.68 2.81
C PRO A 363 -16.89 35.28 2.71
N ALA A 364 -16.57 35.72 1.49
CA ALA A 364 -15.44 36.59 1.17
C ALA A 364 -15.65 37.99 1.77
N THR A 365 -14.60 38.56 2.36
CA THR A 365 -14.49 40.00 2.63
C THR A 365 -13.10 40.49 2.22
N ALA A 366 -13.07 41.65 1.57
CA ALA A 366 -11.90 42.35 1.07
C ALA A 366 -11.38 43.37 2.11
N SER A 367 -10.10 43.75 1.92
CA SER A 367 -9.39 44.91 2.52
C SER A 367 -9.01 44.73 4.00
N SER A 368 -7.77 44.91 4.48
CA SER A 368 -6.86 46.03 4.27
C SER A 368 -5.47 45.68 4.85
N THR A 369 -4.40 46.22 4.26
CA THR A 369 -3.04 46.30 4.82
C THR A 369 -3.00 47.13 6.12
N PRO A 370 -2.03 46.88 7.02
CA PRO A 370 -0.91 47.83 7.12
C PRO A 370 0.48 47.19 7.40
N SER A 371 1.50 47.93 6.97
CA SER A 371 2.94 47.74 7.16
C SER A 371 3.39 47.86 8.66
N PRO A 372 4.62 47.42 9.01
CA PRO A 372 5.06 47.23 10.40
C PRO A 372 5.82 48.44 10.99
N PRO A 373 6.03 48.51 12.32
CA PRO A 373 7.07 49.33 12.92
C PRO A 373 8.29 48.51 13.43
N PRO A 374 9.42 49.17 13.75
CA PRO A 374 10.75 48.63 13.52
C PRO A 374 11.48 48.09 14.75
N ALA A 375 12.69 47.59 14.48
CA ALA A 375 13.69 46.97 15.34
C ALA A 375 14.10 47.74 16.63
N ALA A 376 14.45 46.96 17.65
CA ALA A 376 15.47 47.25 18.66
C ALA A 376 16.02 45.88 19.15
N ALA A 377 17.23 45.47 18.77
CA ALA A 377 18.53 45.83 19.36
C ALA A 377 18.78 45.23 20.77
N ALA A 378 19.75 44.30 20.77
CA ALA A 378 20.71 43.98 21.84
C ALA A 378 20.19 43.46 23.19
N ASN A 379 20.50 42.18 23.51
CA ASN A 379 21.61 41.88 24.42
C ASN A 379 21.83 40.36 24.58
N THR A 380 23.02 39.92 24.19
CA THR A 380 23.70 38.73 24.72
C THR A 380 24.14 39.03 26.16
N PRO A 381 24.21 38.05 27.07
CA PRO A 381 25.44 37.27 27.18
C PRO A 381 25.22 35.77 27.48
N ALA A 382 26.18 34.96 27.04
CA ALA A 382 26.50 33.63 27.55
C ALA A 382 27.95 33.68 28.10
N PRO A 383 28.53 32.62 28.67
CA PRO A 383 27.99 31.54 29.50
C PRO A 383 28.76 31.45 30.85
N THR A 384 28.26 30.68 31.82
CA THR A 384 29.11 30.19 32.92
C THR A 384 28.98 28.67 33.05
N ALA A 385 30.14 28.05 32.91
CA ALA A 385 30.41 26.63 33.03
C ALA A 385 30.14 26.11 34.45
N HIS A 386 29.62 24.90 34.56
CA HIS A 386 29.92 23.99 35.67
C HIS A 386 29.73 22.54 35.21
N THR A 387 30.81 21.77 35.28
CA THR A 387 30.87 20.31 35.22
C THR A 387 31.60 19.84 36.50
N PRO A 388 31.61 18.54 36.83
CA PRO A 388 30.67 17.81 37.69
C PRO A 388 31.33 17.45 39.04
N PRO A 389 30.79 16.46 39.77
CA PRO A 389 31.71 15.41 40.21
C PRO A 389 31.22 13.99 39.93
N ALA A 390 32.21 13.14 39.72
CA ALA A 390 32.13 11.69 39.63
C ALA A 390 31.98 11.04 41.00
N SER A 391 31.37 9.85 41.03
CA SER A 391 31.77 8.79 41.95
C SER A 391 31.65 7.44 41.27
N ALA A 392 32.70 6.66 41.46
CA ALA A 392 33.00 5.39 40.85
C ALA A 392 32.51 4.18 41.66
N ALA A 393 32.74 3.01 41.04
CA ALA A 393 32.87 1.66 41.59
C ALA A 393 31.56 0.87 41.81
N ALA A 394 31.51 -0.45 41.67
CA ALA A 394 32.24 -1.49 40.93
C ALA A 394 31.56 -2.83 41.32
N HIS A 395 31.75 -3.87 40.50
CA HIS A 395 31.57 -5.30 40.81
C HIS A 395 30.14 -5.86 40.91
N SER A 396 29.78 -6.78 40.01
CA SER A 396 29.87 -8.24 40.25
C SER A 396 28.99 -9.02 39.27
N SER A 397 29.61 -9.84 38.42
CA SER A 397 28.98 -11.04 37.85
C SER A 397 28.82 -12.12 38.92
N PRO A 398 27.93 -13.11 38.70
CA PRO A 398 28.42 -14.48 38.75
C PRO A 398 27.94 -15.34 37.58
N ALA A 399 28.68 -16.43 37.42
CA ALA A 399 28.65 -17.40 36.34
C ALA A 399 27.59 -18.51 36.51
N ALA A 400 27.34 -19.17 35.37
CA ALA A 400 27.12 -20.60 35.17
C ALA A 400 25.97 -21.32 35.91
N ALA A 401 25.00 -21.78 35.11
CA ALA A 401 24.34 -23.06 35.34
C ALA A 401 24.23 -23.80 34.00
N SER A 402 25.02 -24.86 33.88
CA SER A 402 25.00 -25.86 32.82
C SER A 402 23.75 -26.74 32.95
N SER A 403 23.03 -26.99 31.86
CA SER A 403 22.18 -28.18 31.72
C SER A 403 22.36 -28.77 30.33
N SER A 404 23.16 -29.83 30.31
CA SER A 404 23.38 -30.74 29.19
C SER A 404 22.26 -31.79 29.13
N GLY A 405 21.62 -31.92 27.96
CA GLY A 405 20.77 -33.06 27.59
C GLY A 405 20.71 -33.15 26.06
N PRO A 406 20.90 -34.32 25.44
CA PRO A 406 21.39 -34.44 24.06
C PRO A 406 20.24 -34.31 23.04
N PRO A 407 20.44 -33.66 21.88
CA PRO A 407 19.63 -33.96 20.72
C PRO A 407 20.28 -35.12 19.94
N ALA A 408 19.48 -36.16 19.69
CA ALA A 408 19.77 -37.24 18.77
C ALA A 408 19.70 -36.76 17.30
N PRO A 409 20.14 -37.58 16.32
CA PRO A 409 21.34 -37.38 15.53
C PRO A 409 21.17 -36.44 14.32
N GLN A 410 22.30 -35.81 14.01
CA GLN A 410 22.57 -34.93 12.88
C GLN A 410 22.38 -35.63 11.52
N ALA A 411 21.77 -34.93 10.57
CA ALA A 411 22.06 -35.13 9.16
C ALA A 411 23.48 -34.61 8.90
N ALA A 412 24.44 -35.52 8.80
CA ALA A 412 25.85 -35.24 8.56
C ALA A 412 26.07 -34.53 7.21
N GLY A 413 27.03 -33.59 7.20
CA GLY A 413 28.01 -33.57 6.10
C GLY A 413 28.18 -32.32 5.24
N ARG A 414 27.92 -31.10 5.72
CA ARG A 414 28.62 -29.91 5.16
C ARG A 414 29.44 -29.22 6.25
N PRO A 415 30.74 -28.96 6.02
CA PRO A 415 31.55 -28.15 6.93
C PRO A 415 30.90 -26.76 7.10
N GLU A 416 31.05 -26.14 8.27
CA GLU A 416 30.59 -24.76 8.46
C GLU A 416 31.21 -23.87 7.37
N PRO A 417 30.41 -23.01 6.72
CA PRO A 417 30.86 -22.26 5.54
C PRO A 417 31.82 -21.11 5.89
N ILE A 418 32.07 -20.88 7.18
CA ILE A 418 32.89 -19.78 7.71
C ILE A 418 33.59 -20.24 8.99
N LEU A 419 34.88 -19.89 9.15
CA LEU A 419 35.66 -20.21 10.34
C LEU A 419 35.34 -19.25 11.50
N PRO A 420 35.42 -19.70 12.77
CA PRO A 420 35.22 -18.85 13.95
C PRO A 420 36.15 -17.62 14.04
N THR A 421 37.29 -17.67 13.38
CA THR A 421 38.28 -16.57 13.34
C THR A 421 37.93 -15.49 12.32
N HIS A 422 36.92 -15.70 11.45
CA HIS A 422 36.57 -14.76 10.41
C HIS A 422 35.75 -13.57 10.96
N PRO A 423 36.01 -12.31 10.55
CA PRO A 423 35.29 -11.14 11.06
C PRO A 423 33.76 -11.19 10.90
N GLN A 424 33.27 -11.90 9.88
CA GLN A 424 31.84 -12.09 9.61
C GLN A 424 31.17 -13.15 10.52
N TYR A 425 31.97 -13.94 11.26
CA TYR A 425 31.48 -15.06 12.07
C TYR A 425 30.47 -14.66 13.16
N PRO A 426 30.66 -13.56 13.92
CA PRO A 426 29.72 -13.17 14.97
C PRO A 426 28.31 -12.90 14.44
N VAL A 427 28.19 -12.16 13.33
CA VAL A 427 26.88 -11.86 12.70
C VAL A 427 26.26 -13.13 12.12
N TYR A 428 27.06 -13.99 11.47
CA TYR A 428 26.60 -15.30 10.99
C TYR A 428 26.04 -16.16 12.14
N GLN A 429 26.77 -16.27 13.25
CA GLN A 429 26.37 -17.09 14.39
C GLN A 429 25.09 -16.56 15.05
N ALA A 430 24.96 -15.23 15.18
CA ALA A 430 23.76 -14.60 15.71
C ALA A 430 22.52 -14.86 14.83
N LEU A 431 22.68 -14.81 13.50
CA LEU A 431 21.61 -15.14 12.56
C LEU A 431 21.26 -16.63 12.58
N ARG A 432 22.26 -17.52 12.64
CA ARG A 432 22.07 -18.98 12.75
C ARG A 432 21.28 -19.35 14.00
N GLY A 433 21.52 -18.67 15.12
CA GLY A 433 20.80 -18.89 16.38
C GLY A 433 19.33 -18.44 16.36
N GLN A 434 18.95 -17.54 15.45
CA GLN A 434 17.58 -17.01 15.34
C GLN A 434 16.78 -17.62 14.18
N LEU A 435 17.46 -18.23 13.21
CA LEU A 435 16.83 -18.84 12.05
C LEU A 435 16.46 -20.31 12.29
N PRO A 436 15.32 -20.80 11.75
CA PRO A 436 14.96 -22.20 11.84
C PRO A 436 15.97 -23.13 11.14
N ASP A 437 16.10 -24.37 11.62
CA ASP A 437 17.06 -25.37 11.08
C ASP A 437 16.85 -25.73 9.62
N ARG A 438 15.65 -25.50 9.07
CA ARG A 438 15.37 -25.69 7.64
C ARG A 438 16.18 -24.76 6.73
N ILE A 439 16.66 -23.63 7.25
CA ILE A 439 17.50 -22.69 6.49
C ILE A 439 18.93 -23.22 6.49
N GLY A 440 19.49 -23.53 5.34
CA GLY A 440 20.87 -24.04 5.24
C GLY A 440 21.94 -23.01 5.63
N ASN A 441 23.10 -23.48 6.13
CA ASN A 441 24.19 -22.61 6.60
C ASN A 441 24.73 -21.66 5.53
N ASP A 442 24.78 -22.09 4.26
CA ASP A 442 25.21 -21.24 3.13
C ASP A 442 24.26 -20.06 2.93
N LYS A 443 22.97 -20.25 3.22
CA LYS A 443 21.95 -19.19 3.14
C LYS A 443 22.07 -18.21 4.31
N VAL A 444 22.40 -18.72 5.50
CA VAL A 444 22.69 -17.86 6.65
C VAL A 444 23.96 -17.04 6.40
N LEU A 445 24.99 -17.61 5.79
CA LEU A 445 26.19 -16.87 5.41
C LEU A 445 25.90 -15.80 4.35
N GLU A 446 25.11 -16.13 3.33
CA GLU A 446 24.66 -15.14 2.33
C GLU A 446 23.94 -13.96 3.00
N LEU A 447 23.00 -14.25 3.92
CA LEU A 447 22.28 -13.22 4.66
C LEU A 447 23.23 -12.39 5.53
N ALA A 448 24.18 -13.02 6.21
CA ALA A 448 25.17 -12.32 7.04
C ALA A 448 26.01 -11.34 6.20
N VAL A 449 26.50 -11.78 5.03
CA VAL A 449 27.28 -10.93 4.12
C VAL A 449 26.43 -9.80 3.56
N ARG A 450 25.16 -10.05 3.16
CA ARG A 450 24.27 -8.96 2.72
C ARG A 450 23.99 -7.97 3.84
N ALA A 451 23.77 -8.46 5.06
CA ALA A 451 23.51 -7.65 6.24
C ALA A 451 24.67 -6.69 6.55
N SER A 452 25.92 -7.15 6.48
CA SER A 452 27.10 -6.31 6.75
C SER A 452 27.47 -5.38 5.59
N THR A 453 27.25 -5.80 4.34
CA THR A 453 27.65 -5.03 3.16
C THR A 453 26.62 -3.98 2.76
N THR A 454 25.39 -4.41 2.51
CA THR A 454 24.32 -3.55 1.97
C THR A 454 23.28 -3.19 3.03
N GLY A 455 23.14 -4.03 4.07
CA GLY A 455 22.15 -3.86 5.13
C GLY A 455 22.61 -3.07 6.34
N GLY A 456 23.87 -2.62 6.42
CA GLY A 456 24.37 -1.78 7.51
C GLY A 456 24.42 -2.43 8.91
N ILE A 457 24.23 -3.75 9.02
CA ILE A 457 24.28 -4.54 10.27
C ILE A 457 25.69 -5.12 10.39
N ARG A 458 26.53 -4.46 11.18
CA ARG A 458 27.96 -4.79 11.26
C ARG A 458 28.29 -5.69 12.44
N ASP A 459 27.48 -5.60 13.49
CA ASP A 459 27.67 -6.36 14.73
C ASP A 459 26.40 -7.14 15.13
N PRO A 460 26.53 -8.25 15.89
CA PRO A 460 25.37 -9.00 16.38
C PRO A 460 24.36 -8.14 17.16
N GLY A 461 24.85 -7.13 17.89
CA GLY A 461 24.01 -6.22 18.67
C GLY A 461 23.16 -5.27 17.81
N ASP A 462 23.49 -5.10 16.54
CA ASP A 462 22.68 -4.33 15.60
C ASP A 462 21.40 -5.08 15.23
N ILE A 463 21.36 -6.41 15.37
CA ILE A 463 20.20 -7.21 14.96
C ILE A 463 19.03 -6.94 15.91
N ASP A 464 17.91 -6.49 15.34
CA ASP A 464 16.65 -6.32 16.05
C ASP A 464 15.74 -7.53 15.84
N LYS A 465 15.56 -7.93 14.59
CA LYS A 465 14.64 -9.00 14.23
C LYS A 465 15.09 -9.79 13.02
N VAL A 466 14.88 -11.10 13.08
CA VAL A 466 15.04 -12.02 11.94
C VAL A 466 13.69 -12.69 11.66
N MET A 467 13.25 -12.70 10.41
CA MET A 467 11.98 -13.31 10.02
C MET A 467 12.10 -14.05 8.69
N VAL A 468 11.40 -15.19 8.60
CA VAL A 468 11.17 -15.90 7.33
C VAL A 468 9.71 -15.69 6.95
N SER A 469 9.45 -15.08 5.80
CA SER A 469 8.08 -14.80 5.34
C SER A 469 8.03 -14.72 3.81
N ASN A 470 7.00 -15.29 3.21
CA ASN A 470 6.74 -15.23 1.76
C ASN A 470 7.95 -15.64 0.90
N GLY A 471 8.64 -16.72 1.29
CA GLY A 471 9.80 -17.23 0.57
C GLY A 471 11.07 -16.36 0.65
N ASN A 472 11.12 -15.42 1.59
CA ASN A 472 12.27 -14.55 1.83
C ASN A 472 12.68 -14.58 3.30
N ILE A 473 13.97 -14.35 3.54
CA ILE A 473 14.57 -14.22 4.86
C ILE A 473 15.02 -12.77 5.04
N PHE A 474 14.49 -12.13 6.06
CA PHE A 474 14.72 -10.73 6.38
C PHE A 474 15.50 -10.63 7.69
N VAL A 475 16.49 -9.75 7.71
CA VAL A 475 17.13 -9.27 8.94
C VAL A 475 16.99 -7.74 8.98
N SER A 476 16.38 -7.23 10.04
CA SER A 476 16.34 -5.80 10.34
C SER A 476 17.23 -5.48 11.52
N GLY A 477 17.91 -4.34 11.43
CA GLY A 477 18.72 -3.82 12.52
C GLY A 477 17.97 -2.82 13.40
N ARG A 478 18.54 -2.48 14.55
CA ARG A 478 17.97 -1.56 15.56
C ARG A 478 18.03 -0.10 15.12
N THR A 479 18.89 0.23 14.16
CA THR A 479 19.01 1.57 13.59
C THR A 479 18.19 1.69 12.32
N PRO A 480 17.38 2.76 12.14
CA PRO A 480 16.64 2.99 10.91
C PRO A 480 17.55 2.94 9.67
N GLY A 481 17.14 2.17 8.66
CA GLY A 481 17.92 1.93 7.43
C GLY A 481 18.73 0.64 7.45
N GLN A 482 18.87 -0.04 8.60
CA GLN A 482 19.51 -1.34 8.66
C GLN A 482 18.56 -2.46 8.25
N LEU A 483 18.72 -3.00 7.03
CA LEU A 483 17.87 -4.06 6.51
C LEU A 483 18.57 -4.88 5.42
N ALA A 484 18.53 -6.21 5.52
CA ALA A 484 18.93 -7.09 4.44
C ALA A 484 17.91 -8.21 4.19
N THR A 485 17.84 -8.65 2.93
CA THR A 485 16.91 -9.68 2.47
C THR A 485 17.61 -10.65 1.52
N VAL A 486 17.34 -11.95 1.69
CA VAL A 486 17.69 -13.01 0.74
C VAL A 486 16.46 -13.86 0.42
N GLY A 487 16.41 -14.44 -0.78
CA GLY A 487 15.39 -15.44 -1.11
C GLY A 487 15.68 -16.76 -0.40
N GLU A 488 14.65 -17.37 0.21
CA GLU A 488 14.75 -18.66 0.90
C GLU A 488 15.05 -19.80 -0.09
N THR A 489 14.44 -19.75 -1.27
CA THR A 489 14.55 -20.79 -2.31
C THR A 489 15.57 -20.48 -3.40
N THR A 490 16.19 -19.29 -3.39
CA THR A 490 17.23 -18.95 -4.35
C THR A 490 18.51 -19.72 -4.02
N PRO A 491 19.26 -20.26 -5.00
CA PRO A 491 20.57 -20.85 -4.72
C PRO A 491 21.51 -19.82 -4.08
N SER A 492 22.19 -20.20 -2.99
CA SER A 492 23.24 -19.36 -2.40
C SER A 492 24.50 -19.40 -3.27
N PRO A 493 25.21 -18.27 -3.45
CA PRO A 493 26.57 -18.28 -3.98
C PRO A 493 27.51 -19.12 -3.11
N ALA A 494 28.63 -19.56 -3.68
CA ALA A 494 29.62 -20.34 -2.94
C ALA A 494 30.21 -19.53 -1.77
N PRO A 495 30.48 -20.14 -0.60
CA PRO A 495 30.95 -19.44 0.60
C PRO A 495 32.20 -18.58 0.40
N ASP A 496 33.17 -19.08 -0.35
CA ASP A 496 34.40 -18.40 -0.75
C ASP A 496 34.13 -17.09 -1.52
N VAL A 497 33.15 -17.09 -2.43
CA VAL A 497 32.72 -15.89 -3.15
C VAL A 497 32.08 -14.87 -2.21
N LEU A 498 31.24 -15.33 -1.28
CA LEU A 498 30.57 -14.47 -0.30
C LEU A 498 31.58 -13.81 0.66
N LEU A 499 32.56 -14.58 1.13
CA LEU A 499 33.61 -14.06 2.02
C LEU A 499 34.53 -13.07 1.29
N GLN A 500 34.86 -13.33 0.03
CA GLN A 500 35.64 -12.38 -0.79
C GLN A 500 34.87 -11.07 -1.03
N GLN A 501 33.56 -11.12 -1.25
CA GLN A 501 32.71 -9.92 -1.38
C GLN A 501 32.67 -9.11 -0.08
N SER A 502 32.55 -9.77 1.06
CA SER A 502 32.60 -9.11 2.38
C SER A 502 33.95 -8.42 2.61
N ALA A 503 35.06 -9.12 2.31
CA ALA A 503 36.41 -8.57 2.45
C ALA A 503 36.64 -7.34 1.55
N ALA A 504 36.31 -7.44 0.26
CA ALA A 504 36.48 -6.33 -0.70
C ALA A 504 35.66 -5.09 -0.32
N PHE A 505 34.44 -5.28 0.22
CA PHE A 505 33.61 -4.19 0.70
C PHE A 505 34.21 -3.48 1.91
N HIS A 506 34.77 -4.23 2.86
CA HIS A 506 35.43 -3.66 4.04
C HIS A 506 36.74 -2.95 3.70
N GLU A 507 37.55 -3.49 2.79
CA GLU A 507 38.76 -2.81 2.30
C GLU A 507 38.41 -1.49 1.57
N GLY A 508 37.35 -1.47 0.76
CA GLY A 508 36.88 -0.28 0.06
C GLY A 508 36.38 0.84 0.98
N GLN A 509 35.86 0.52 2.17
CA GLN A 509 35.49 1.52 3.18
C GLN A 509 36.68 2.04 3.99
N GLN A 510 37.76 1.26 4.10
CA GLN A 510 38.95 1.65 4.84
C GLN A 510 39.95 2.49 4.02
N ASN A 511 39.85 2.46 2.68
CA ASN A 511 40.76 3.23 1.81
C ASN A 511 40.04 4.01 0.68
N PRO A 512 39.36 5.12 0.99
CA PRO A 512 38.62 5.91 0.00
C PRO A 512 39.49 6.65 -1.05
N GLN A 513 40.83 6.61 -0.96
CA GLN A 513 41.74 7.33 -1.87
C GLN A 513 42.24 6.51 -3.09
N ALA A 514 41.79 5.28 -3.31
CA ALA A 514 42.25 4.43 -4.43
C ALA A 514 41.33 4.44 -5.68
N GLN A 515 40.18 5.13 -5.66
CA GLN A 515 39.30 5.20 -6.82
C GLN A 515 39.65 6.41 -7.70
N GLY A 516 40.51 6.18 -8.69
CA GLY A 516 40.74 7.11 -9.80
C GLY A 516 39.47 7.31 -10.66
N PRO A 517 39.38 8.39 -11.45
CA PRO A 517 38.17 8.75 -12.18
C PRO A 517 37.83 7.70 -13.24
N SER A 518 36.66 7.04 -13.07
CA SER A 518 36.09 6.16 -14.08
C SER A 518 35.78 6.93 -15.35
N GLN A 519 36.40 6.48 -16.44
CA GLN A 519 36.31 7.03 -17.78
C GLN A 519 34.88 6.92 -18.35
N HIS A 520 34.42 8.01 -18.97
CA HIS A 520 33.23 8.03 -19.82
C HIS A 520 33.42 7.10 -21.04
N PRO A 521 32.40 6.34 -21.48
CA PRO A 521 32.43 5.68 -22.78
C PRO A 521 32.21 6.71 -23.91
N PRO A 522 32.85 6.53 -25.08
CA PRO A 522 32.76 7.49 -26.17
C PRO A 522 31.42 7.40 -26.90
N THR A 523 30.92 8.57 -27.28
CA THR A 523 29.78 8.79 -28.17
C THR A 523 30.10 8.24 -29.56
N ALA A 524 29.36 7.23 -30.02
CA ALA A 524 29.41 6.78 -31.41
C ALA A 524 28.40 7.60 -32.24
N ALA A 525 28.92 8.50 -33.07
CA ALA A 525 28.20 9.11 -34.18
C ALA A 525 28.31 8.21 -35.42
N LYS A 526 27.18 7.96 -36.10
CA LYS A 526 27.04 7.68 -37.54
C LYS A 526 25.66 8.23 -37.95
N LEU A 527 25.58 9.27 -38.79
CA LEU A 527 25.54 9.19 -40.27
C LEU A 527 24.52 8.20 -40.80
#